data_AF-A0A352Z407-F1
#
_entry.id   AF-A0A352Z407-F1
#
_cell.length_a   1.000
_cell.length_b   1.000
_cell.length_c   1.000
_cell.angle_alpha   90.00
_cell.angle_beta   90.00
_cell.angle_gamma   90.00
#
_symmetry.space_group_name_H-M   'P 1'
#
loop_
_entity.id
_entity.type
_entity.pdbx_description
1 polymer ?
#
loop_
_entity_poly.entity_id
_entity_poly.type
_entity_poly.pdbx_seq_one_letter_code
_entity_poly.pdbx_strand_id
1 'polypeptide(L)'
;MKRTVLTALLPFTYLGRDIRWGRSEECFGVDAFLNAVLVTAYAKGLQGDNPVFRKTVSLMKHFPANSNENNRTYNSSDFDDRLFREYYSYPFYKGVVDGGSHRFTASYNK
;
A
#
# COMPACT_ATOMS: atom_id res chain seq x y z
N MET A 1 -13.02 -26.83 3.71
CA MET A 1 -11.67 -26.56 4.28
C MET A 1 -11.53 -25.07 4.53
N LYS A 2 -11.23 -24.62 5.77
CA LYS A 2 -10.83 -23.23 6.00
C LYS A 2 -9.37 -23.09 5.55
N ARG A 3 -9.11 -22.32 4.48
CA ARG A 3 -7.74 -22.00 4.06
C ARG A 3 -7.21 -20.89 4.97
N THR A 4 -6.19 -21.20 5.77
CA THR A 4 -5.47 -20.20 6.57
C THR A 4 -4.43 -19.53 5.68
N VAL A 5 -4.51 -18.21 5.52
CA VAL A 5 -3.51 -17.41 4.79
C VAL A 5 -2.65 -16.69 5.82
N LEU A 6 -1.35 -17.00 5.88
CA LEU A 6 -0.44 -16.41 6.86
C LEU A 6 -0.09 -14.94 6.55
N THR A 7 -0.04 -14.58 5.28
CA THR A 7 0.22 -13.21 4.83
C THR A 7 -0.69 -12.88 3.67
N ALA A 8 -1.55 -11.90 3.87
CA ALA A 8 -2.35 -11.34 2.80
C ALA A 8 -1.51 -10.32 2.03
N LEU A 9 -1.45 -10.44 0.70
CA LEU A 9 -0.75 -9.50 -0.18
C LEU A 9 -1.57 -8.22 -0.39
N LEU A 10 -2.04 -7.63 0.70
CA LEU A 10 -2.96 -6.50 0.81
C LEU A 10 -2.66 -5.77 2.13
N PRO A 11 -2.96 -4.46 2.25
CA PRO A 11 -3.65 -3.61 1.25
C PRO A 11 -2.73 -3.06 0.15
N PHE A 12 -3.38 -2.60 -0.92
CA PHE A 12 -2.78 -1.76 -1.94
C PHE A 12 -2.72 -0.32 -1.45
N THR A 13 -1.57 0.33 -1.60
CA THR A 13 -1.27 1.62 -0.94
C THR A 13 -0.80 2.71 -1.91
N TYR A 14 -0.78 2.40 -3.21
CA TYR A 14 -0.45 3.35 -4.25
C TYR A 14 -1.53 4.43 -4.38
N LEU A 15 -1.18 5.50 -5.08
CA LEU A 15 -2.07 6.61 -5.38
C LEU A 15 -2.42 6.61 -6.86
N GLY A 16 -3.68 6.92 -7.18
CA GLY A 16 -4.21 7.00 -8.54
C GLY A 16 -3.71 8.26 -9.27
N ARG A 17 -2.40 8.36 -9.51
CA ARG A 17 -1.77 9.56 -10.07
C ARG A 17 -2.32 9.95 -11.44
N ASP A 18 -2.65 8.97 -12.27
CA ASP A 18 -3.20 9.14 -13.62
C ASP A 18 -4.32 8.13 -13.84
N ILE A 19 -5.46 8.60 -14.38
CA ILE A 19 -6.65 7.77 -14.62
C ILE A 19 -6.44 6.65 -15.65
N ARG A 20 -5.38 6.74 -16.47
CA ARG A 20 -5.02 5.74 -17.47
C ARG A 20 -4.21 4.60 -16.88
N TRP A 21 -3.80 4.69 -15.62
CA TRP A 21 -3.04 3.63 -14.96
C TRP A 21 -3.90 2.37 -14.80
N GLY A 22 -3.45 1.26 -15.39
CA GLY A 22 -4.22 0.02 -15.52
C GLY A 22 -4.44 -0.80 -14.24
N ARG A 23 -4.10 -0.26 -13.06
CA ARG A 23 -4.40 -0.86 -11.75
C ARG A 23 -5.11 0.12 -10.81
N SER A 24 -5.76 1.14 -11.38
CA SER A 24 -6.47 2.16 -10.60
C SER A 24 -7.61 1.57 -9.76
N GLU A 25 -8.18 0.43 -10.16
CA GLU A 25 -9.20 -0.32 -9.42
C GLU A 25 -8.70 -0.90 -8.09
N GLU A 26 -7.39 -1.10 -7.95
CA GLU A 26 -6.78 -1.56 -6.70
C GLU A 26 -6.50 -0.41 -5.74
N CYS A 27 -6.58 0.84 -6.20
CA CYS A 27 -6.25 2.04 -5.45
C CYS A 27 -7.49 2.62 -4.75
N PHE A 28 -7.29 3.24 -3.58
CA PHE A 28 -8.37 3.93 -2.86
C PHE A 28 -8.62 5.36 -3.33
N GLY A 29 -7.84 5.88 -4.28
CA GLY A 29 -8.02 7.20 -4.88
C GLY A 29 -6.73 8.01 -5.02
N VAL A 30 -6.90 9.29 -5.33
CA VAL A 30 -5.79 10.21 -5.62
C VAL A 30 -5.28 10.96 -4.38
N ASP A 31 -6.08 11.01 -3.31
CA ASP A 31 -5.75 11.74 -2.09
C ASP A 31 -4.96 10.86 -1.11
N ALA A 32 -3.77 11.33 -0.69
CA ALA A 32 -2.88 10.58 0.19
C ALA A 32 -3.47 10.35 1.59
N PHE A 33 -4.24 11.31 2.10
CA PHE A 33 -4.86 11.21 3.43
C PHE A 33 -5.97 10.15 3.45
N LEU A 34 -6.89 10.19 2.49
CA LEU A 34 -7.94 9.20 2.34
C LEU A 34 -7.35 7.79 2.17
N ASN A 35 -6.34 7.66 1.31
CA ASN A 35 -5.67 6.38 1.08
C ASN A 35 -5.05 5.86 2.39
N ALA A 36 -4.38 6.72 3.17
CA ALA A 36 -3.81 6.37 4.46
C ALA A 36 -4.86 5.89 5.48
N VAL A 37 -6.02 6.55 5.56
CA VAL A 37 -7.12 6.15 6.45
C VAL A 37 -7.63 4.76 6.08
N LEU A 38 -7.89 4.51 4.80
CA LEU A 38 -8.42 3.24 4.32
C LEU A 38 -7.42 2.10 4.44
N VAL A 39 -6.15 2.34 4.09
CA VAL A 39 -5.05 1.39 4.27
C VAL A 39 -4.90 0.98 5.73
N THR A 40 -4.94 1.96 6.64
CA THR A 40 -4.83 1.72 8.09
C THR A 40 -5.99 0.85 8.59
N ALA A 41 -7.23 1.17 8.20
CA ALA A 41 -8.40 0.38 8.56
C ALA A 41 -8.33 -1.04 7.98
N TYR A 42 -7.88 -1.18 6.72
CA TYR A 42 -7.72 -2.47 6.05
C TYR A 42 -6.70 -3.35 6.77
N ALA A 43 -5.52 -2.80 7.08
CA ALA A 43 -4.46 -3.53 7.78
C ALA A 43 -4.93 -4.04 9.15
N LYS A 44 -5.62 -3.20 9.92
CA LYS A 44 -6.23 -3.60 11.21
C LYS A 44 -7.26 -4.72 11.03
N GLY A 45 -8.18 -4.57 10.07
CA GLY A 45 -9.22 -5.57 9.79
C GLY A 45 -8.65 -6.95 9.40
N LEU A 46 -7.60 -6.97 8.56
CA LEU A 46 -6.89 -8.20 8.21
C LEU A 46 -6.24 -8.86 9.43
N GLN A 47 -5.58 -8.07 10.26
CA GLN A 47 -4.81 -8.58 11.39
C GLN A 47 -5.71 -9.04 12.54
N GLY A 48 -6.89 -8.41 12.70
CA GLY A 48 -7.83 -8.67 13.79
C GLY A 48 -7.36 -8.10 15.13
N ASP A 49 -8.22 -8.21 16.14
CA ASP A 49 -8.06 -7.49 17.41
C ASP A 49 -7.49 -8.36 18.56
N ASN A 50 -7.07 -9.60 18.27
CA ASN A 50 -6.53 -10.45 19.32
C ASN A 50 -5.10 -10.01 19.69
N PRO A 51 -4.81 -9.78 20.98
CA PRO A 51 -3.55 -9.16 21.43
C PRO A 51 -2.32 -10.06 21.25
N VAL A 52 -2.52 -11.37 21.09
CA VAL A 52 -1.44 -12.36 20.98
C VAL A 52 -1.34 -12.93 19.56
N PHE A 53 -2.49 -13.23 18.94
CA PHE A 53 -2.57 -13.92 17.67
C PHE A 53 -3.20 -13.03 16.59
N ARG A 54 -2.53 -12.89 15.45
CA ARG A 54 -3.12 -12.23 14.27
C ARG A 54 -3.91 -13.24 13.44
N LYS A 55 -5.02 -12.80 12.84
CA LYS A 55 -5.78 -13.59 11.84
C LYS A 55 -4.96 -13.82 10.57
N THR A 56 -4.28 -12.78 10.10
CA THR A 56 -3.26 -12.82 9.05
C THR A 56 -2.31 -11.64 9.20
N VAL A 57 -1.17 -11.64 8.52
CA VAL A 57 -0.28 -10.48 8.45
C VAL A 57 -0.62 -9.67 7.19
N SER A 58 -0.80 -8.35 7.35
CA SER A 58 -0.92 -7.45 6.20
C SER A 58 0.45 -7.23 5.55
N LEU A 59 0.49 -7.24 4.22
CA LEU A 59 1.67 -6.91 3.43
C LEU A 59 1.27 -5.81 2.45
N MET A 60 1.75 -4.60 2.73
CA MET A 60 1.45 -3.41 1.93
C MET A 60 2.23 -3.40 0.62
N LYS A 61 1.61 -2.95 -0.46
CA LYS A 61 2.27 -2.91 -1.76
C LYS A 61 1.75 -1.82 -2.69
N HIS A 62 2.56 -1.31 -3.61
CA HIS A 62 3.99 -1.57 -3.84
C HIS A 62 4.80 -0.31 -3.51
N PHE A 63 5.81 -0.44 -2.64
CA PHE A 63 6.56 0.70 -2.11
C PHE A 63 7.83 0.99 -2.91
N PRO A 64 8.09 2.22 -3.38
CA PRO A 64 7.21 3.38 -3.52
C PRO A 64 6.79 3.65 -4.99
N ALA A 65 5.88 4.62 -5.17
CA ALA A 65 5.61 5.33 -6.43
C ALA A 65 5.26 4.50 -7.68
N ASN A 66 4.74 3.28 -7.52
CA ASN A 66 4.34 2.44 -8.65
C ASN A 66 2.92 2.75 -9.16
N SER A 67 2.76 3.88 -9.86
CA SER A 67 1.48 4.33 -10.43
C SER A 67 1.47 4.32 -11.96
N ASN A 68 2.29 3.46 -12.59
CA ASN A 68 2.36 3.29 -14.03
C ASN A 68 2.70 1.84 -14.37
N GLU A 69 1.86 1.18 -15.17
CA GLU A 69 2.09 -0.21 -15.60
C GLU A 69 3.01 -0.30 -16.83
N ASN A 70 3.02 0.73 -17.67
CA ASN A 70 3.81 0.74 -18.88
C ASN A 70 5.31 0.75 -18.53
N ASN A 71 6.01 -0.32 -18.93
CA ASN A 71 7.43 -0.52 -18.67
C ASN A 71 7.81 -0.41 -17.18
N ARG A 72 6.92 -0.80 -16.26
CA ARG A 72 7.12 -0.66 -14.80
C ARG A 72 8.37 -1.34 -14.22
N THR A 73 8.99 -2.25 -14.97
CA THR A 73 10.24 -2.93 -14.59
C THR A 73 11.51 -2.19 -15.05
N TYR A 74 11.35 -1.10 -15.81
CA TYR A 74 12.46 -0.35 -16.41
C TYR A 74 12.34 1.17 -16.25
N ASN A 75 11.12 1.68 -16.00
CA ASN A 75 10.87 3.10 -15.84
C ASN A 75 11.42 3.66 -14.51
N SER A 76 11.53 4.99 -14.45
CA SER A 76 11.89 5.74 -13.25
C SER A 76 10.72 6.61 -12.85
N SER A 77 10.46 6.69 -11.55
CA SER A 77 9.54 7.68 -10.98
C SER A 77 10.35 8.78 -10.31
N ASP A 78 10.48 9.93 -10.98
CA ASP A 78 11.25 11.05 -10.46
C ASP A 78 10.33 12.02 -9.70
N PHE A 79 10.63 12.25 -8.43
CA PHE A 79 9.88 13.15 -7.54
C PHE A 79 10.80 13.73 -6.45
N ASP A 80 10.39 14.85 -5.86
CA ASP A 80 11.14 15.49 -4.78
C ASP A 80 10.82 14.89 -3.40
N ASP A 81 11.60 15.29 -2.40
CA ASP A 81 11.40 14.86 -1.01
C ASP A 81 10.02 15.21 -0.46
N ARG A 82 9.43 16.30 -0.96
CA ARG A 82 8.09 16.73 -0.54
C ARG A 82 7.04 15.73 -1.02
N LEU A 83 7.03 15.39 -2.30
CA LEU A 83 6.15 14.38 -2.87
C LEU A 83 6.41 13.00 -2.25
N PHE A 84 7.66 12.67 -1.94
CA PHE A 84 7.94 11.44 -1.21
C PHE A 84 7.22 11.44 0.15
N ARG A 85 7.42 12.47 0.97
CA ARG A 85 6.91 12.52 2.36
C ARG A 85 5.41 12.77 2.47
N GLU A 86 4.88 13.68 1.65
CA GLU A 86 3.49 14.14 1.74
C GLU A 86 2.54 13.28 0.89
N TYR A 87 3.04 12.59 -0.15
CA TYR A 87 2.20 11.88 -1.12
C TYR A 87 2.54 10.39 -1.18
N TYR A 88 3.65 10.00 -1.81
CA TYR A 88 3.92 8.59 -2.15
C TYR A 88 4.18 7.67 -0.95
N SER A 89 4.85 8.16 0.10
CA SER A 89 5.14 7.35 1.29
C SER A 89 4.08 7.49 2.39
N TYR A 90 3.23 8.51 2.32
CA TYR A 90 2.32 8.84 3.41
C TYR A 90 1.35 7.69 3.77
N PRO A 91 0.69 7.01 2.81
CA PRO A 91 -0.16 5.85 3.13
C PRO A 91 0.60 4.69 3.75
N PHE A 92 1.84 4.44 3.31
CA PHE A 92 2.70 3.41 3.90
C PHE A 92 3.11 3.76 5.32
N TYR A 93 3.54 5.00 5.54
CA TYR A 93 3.91 5.48 6.87
C TYR A 93 2.78 5.26 7.88
N LYS A 94 1.55 5.66 7.53
CA LYS A 94 0.38 5.46 8.39
C LYS A 94 0.01 3.98 8.51
N GLY A 95 0.09 3.21 7.44
CA GLY A 95 -0.14 1.76 7.48
C GLY A 95 0.83 1.02 8.41
N VAL A 96 2.09 1.45 8.52
CA VAL A 96 3.05 0.93 9.50
C VAL A 96 2.73 1.43 10.92
N VAL A 97 2.72 2.74 11.12
CA VAL A 97 2.67 3.34 12.47
C VAL A 97 1.31 3.19 13.14
N ASP A 98 0.24 3.42 12.39
CA ASP A 98 -1.12 3.39 12.92
C ASP A 98 -1.80 2.05 12.63
N GLY A 99 -1.54 1.47 11.45
CA GLY A 99 -2.15 0.21 11.00
C GLY A 99 -1.48 -1.04 11.55
N GLY A 100 -0.24 -0.91 12.05
CA GLY A 100 0.54 -2.04 12.55
C GLY A 100 0.89 -3.05 11.46
N SER A 101 1.01 -2.61 10.20
CA SER A 101 1.47 -3.49 9.12
C SER A 101 2.94 -3.84 9.30
N HIS A 102 3.25 -5.13 9.19
CA HIS A 102 4.60 -5.65 9.47
C HIS A 102 5.40 -6.01 8.22
N ARG A 103 4.79 -5.91 7.04
CA ARG A 103 5.42 -6.30 5.78
C ARG A 103 5.07 -5.31 4.69
N PHE A 104 6.00 -5.13 3.77
CA PHE A 104 5.74 -4.46 2.52
C PHE A 104 6.55 -5.11 1.39
N THR A 105 6.14 -4.90 0.15
CA THR A 105 6.96 -5.26 -1.02
C THR A 105 7.42 -4.02 -1.74
N ALA A 106 8.65 -4.08 -2.23
CA ALA A 106 9.20 -3.08 -3.13
C ALA A 106 8.40 -3.02 -4.45
N SER A 107 8.39 -1.85 -5.07
CA SER A 107 7.97 -1.67 -6.45
C SER A 107 9.02 -2.19 -7.42
N TYR A 108 8.62 -2.32 -8.68
CA TYR A 108 9.51 -2.75 -9.77
C TYR A 108 10.32 -1.58 -10.35
N ASN A 109 9.77 -0.37 -10.27
CA ASN A 109 10.37 0.82 -10.86
C ASN A 109 11.56 1.31 -10.05
N LYS A 110 12.34 2.20 -10.67
CA LYS A 110 13.33 3.02 -9.95
C LYS A 110 12.64 4.20 -9.28
#